data_AF-A0A6I4RB72-F1
#
_entry.id   AF-A0A6I4RB72-F1
#
_cell.length_a   1.000
_cell.length_b   1.000
_cell.length_c   1.000
_cell.angle_alpha   90.00
_cell.angle_beta   90.00
_cell.angle_gamma   90.00
#
_symmetry.space_group_name_H-M   'P 1'
#
loop_
_entity.id
_entity.type
_entity.pdbx_description
1 polymer ?
#
loop_
_entity_poly.entity_id
_entity_poly.type
_entity_poly.pdbx_seq_one_letter_code
_entity_poly.pdbx_strand_id
1 'polypeptide(L)'
;MSEIKNNTALAVKRATAIARSVKSLSSITSIKKDESTTVKGNANASTAIDLAQSTAKQMSAVVSAMSQNIQNLSSAFHAMDQKAAAQLSRLEDVSTRFTINV
;
A
#
# COMPACT_ATOMS: atom_id res chain seq x y z
N MET A 1 -9.40 -15.14 -24.59
CA MET A 1 -9.10 -15.02 -23.15
C MET A 1 -8.73 -13.58 -22.87
N SER A 2 -9.44 -12.89 -21.98
CA SER A 2 -8.99 -11.57 -21.52
C SER A 2 -7.73 -11.79 -20.68
N GLU A 3 -6.59 -11.21 -21.07
CA GLU A 3 -5.36 -11.32 -20.28
C GLU A 3 -5.58 -10.68 -18.92
N ILE A 4 -5.57 -11.49 -17.86
CA ILE A 4 -5.47 -10.98 -16.49
C ILE A 4 -4.01 -10.56 -16.32
N LYS A 5 -3.72 -9.29 -16.61
CA LYS A 5 -2.40 -8.67 -16.43
C LYS A 5 -2.39 -7.77 -15.21
N ASN A 6 -1.34 -7.87 -14.40
CA ASN A 6 -1.17 -6.98 -13.26
C ASN A 6 -0.80 -5.55 -13.70
N ASN A 7 -1.55 -4.56 -13.21
CA ASN A 7 -1.29 -3.14 -13.47
C ASN A 7 -0.46 -2.52 -12.33
N THR A 8 0.86 -2.68 -12.42
CA THR A 8 1.83 -2.16 -11.44
C THR A 8 1.77 -0.65 -11.25
N ALA A 9 1.59 0.10 -12.34
CA ALA A 9 1.51 1.55 -12.30
C ALA A 9 0.31 2.02 -11.46
N LEU A 10 -0.84 1.37 -11.62
CA LEU A 10 -2.03 1.69 -10.82
C LEU A 10 -1.85 1.30 -9.35
N ALA A 11 -1.27 0.13 -9.07
CA ALA A 11 -1.02 -0.32 -7.70
C ALA A 11 -0.07 0.63 -6.94
N VAL A 12 1.06 1.01 -7.56
CA VAL A 12 2.02 1.97 -7.01
C VAL A 12 1.37 3.35 -6.79
N LYS A 13 0.59 3.83 -7.77
CA LYS A 13 -0.13 5.11 -7.65
C LYS A 13 -1.10 5.12 -6.47
N ARG A 14 -1.87 4.04 -6.28
CA ARG A 14 -2.82 3.91 -5.16
C ARG A 14 -2.09 3.81 -3.82
N ALA A 15 -1.06 2.97 -3.71
CA ALA A 15 -0.25 2.86 -2.50
C ALA A 15 0.41 4.19 -2.10
N THR A 16 0.93 4.94 -3.08
CA THR A 16 1.55 6.24 -2.82
C THR A 16 0.51 7.27 -2.37
N ALA A 17 -0.67 7.30 -3.00
CA ALA A 17 -1.76 8.20 -2.59
C ALA A 17 -2.21 7.91 -1.16
N ILE A 18 -2.35 6.62 -0.82
CA ILE A 18 -2.70 6.16 0.52
C ILE A 18 -1.64 6.61 1.54
N ALA A 19 -0.35 6.39 1.27
CA ALA A 19 0.74 6.81 2.15
C ALA A 19 0.77 8.33 2.38
N ARG A 20 0.46 9.14 1.35
CA ARG A 20 0.40 10.60 1.47
C ARG A 20 -0.78 11.07 2.33
N SER A 21 -1.98 10.54 2.10
CA SER A 21 -3.17 10.88 2.91
C SER A 21 -2.96 10.56 4.39
N VAL A 22 -2.30 9.44 4.65
CA VAL A 22 -1.91 9.01 6.00
C VAL A 22 -0.92 9.95 6.66
N LYS A 23 0.11 10.38 5.93
CA LYS A 23 1.09 11.33 6.44
C LYS A 23 0.42 12.66 6.83
N SER A 24 -0.60 13.08 6.10
CA SER A 24 -1.44 14.24 6.44
C SER A 24 -2.29 14.04 7.71
N LEU A 25 -2.73 12.80 7.97
CA LEU A 25 -3.46 12.43 9.19
C LEU A 25 -2.54 12.42 10.42
N SER A 26 -1.32 11.90 10.23
CA SER A 26 -0.26 11.87 11.24
C SER A 26 0.28 13.25 11.58
N SER A 27 0.15 14.26 10.70
CA SER A 27 0.66 15.61 10.93
C SER A 27 -0.28 16.53 11.73
N ILE A 28 -1.34 15.99 12.36
CA ILE A 28 -2.20 16.71 13.32
C ILE A 28 -1.45 16.88 14.66
N THR A 29 -0.20 17.33 14.60
CA THR A 29 0.82 17.12 15.65
C THR A 29 0.98 18.24 16.66
N SER A 30 0.12 19.26 16.69
CA SER A 30 0.19 20.21 17.80
C SER A 30 -1.17 20.77 18.19
N ILE A 31 -2.01 19.90 18.73
CA ILE A 31 -3.13 20.39 19.55
C ILE A 31 -2.50 20.86 20.87
N LYS A 32 -2.50 22.17 21.12
CA LYS A 32 -2.07 22.73 22.40
C LYS A 32 -3.05 22.27 23.48
N LYS A 33 -2.53 21.59 24.49
CA LYS A 33 -3.29 21.24 25.69
C LYS A 33 -3.37 22.47 26.60
N ASP A 34 -4.52 22.65 27.24
CA ASP A 34 -4.65 23.58 28.35
C ASP A 34 -4.08 22.89 29.60
N GLU A 35 -3.01 23.45 30.14
CA GLU A 35 -2.30 22.94 31.33
C GLU A 35 -2.69 23.75 32.59
N SER A 36 -3.44 24.85 32.44
CA SER A 36 -3.72 25.78 33.53
C SER A 36 -5.02 25.44 34.28
N THR A 37 -6.00 24.85 33.61
CA THR A 37 -7.32 24.62 34.20
C THR A 37 -7.43 23.24 34.83
N THR A 38 -7.87 23.15 36.08
CA THR A 38 -7.95 21.87 36.83
C THR A 38 -9.35 21.24 36.85
N VAL A 39 -10.30 21.82 36.12
CA VAL A 39 -11.66 21.26 35.98
C VAL A 39 -11.61 19.89 35.28
N LYS A 40 -12.45 18.94 35.74
CA LYS A 40 -12.52 17.58 35.17
C LYS A 40 -12.66 17.56 33.65
N GLY A 41 -13.37 18.53 33.07
CA GLY A 41 -13.52 18.66 31.61
C GLY A 41 -12.18 18.81 30.87
N ASN A 42 -11.22 19.53 31.46
CA ASN A 42 -9.90 19.73 30.88
C ASN A 42 -9.05 18.44 30.89
N ALA A 43 -9.06 17.71 32.00
CA ALA A 43 -8.39 16.41 32.09
C ALA A 43 -8.94 15.40 31.06
N ASN A 44 -10.27 15.40 30.87
CA ASN A 44 -10.92 14.57 29.85
C ASN A 44 -10.51 14.98 28.43
N ALA A 45 -10.47 16.29 28.15
CA ALA A 45 -10.05 16.82 26.85
C ALA A 45 -8.60 16.46 26.51
N SER A 46 -7.67 16.63 27.46
CA SER A 46 -6.27 16.22 27.31
C SER A 46 -6.11 14.72 27.05
N THR A 47 -6.84 13.89 27.78
CA THR A 47 -6.84 12.43 27.57
C THR A 47 -7.38 12.06 26.17
N ALA A 48 -8.45 12.72 25.73
CA ALA A 48 -9.02 12.52 24.40
C ALA A 48 -8.04 12.94 23.29
N ILE A 49 -7.30 14.04 23.48
CA ILE A 49 -6.25 14.49 22.56
C ILE A 49 -5.14 13.44 22.46
N ASP A 50 -4.66 12.92 23.60
CA ASP A 50 -3.61 11.91 23.62
C ASP A 50 -4.06 10.60 22.94
N LEU A 51 -5.30 10.17 23.19
CA LEU A 51 -5.90 9.01 22.52
C LEU A 51 -6.02 9.22 21.01
N ALA A 52 -6.48 10.40 20.57
CA ALA A 52 -6.60 10.73 19.15
C ALA A 52 -5.23 10.72 18.45
N GLN A 53 -4.20 11.29 19.08
CA GLN A 53 -2.84 11.28 18.53
C GLN A 53 -2.25 9.87 18.46
N SER A 54 -2.45 9.06 19.49
CA SER A 54 -2.01 7.66 19.50
C SER A 54 -2.69 6.86 18.39
N THR A 55 -4.01 7.02 18.25
CA THR A 55 -4.80 6.35 17.21
C THR A 55 -4.34 6.78 15.81
N ALA A 56 -4.13 8.08 15.57
CA ALA A 56 -3.63 8.58 14.28
C ALA A 56 -2.25 8.00 13.93
N LYS A 57 -1.34 7.87 14.92
CA LYS A 57 -0.02 7.23 14.72
C LYS A 57 -0.15 5.75 14.37
N GLN A 58 -1.00 5.01 15.08
CA GLN A 58 -1.25 3.59 14.81
C GLN A 58 -1.85 3.37 13.42
N MET A 59 -2.89 4.13 13.07
CA MET A 59 -3.47 4.13 11.72
C MET A 59 -2.42 4.43 10.67
N SER A 60 -1.54 5.40 10.94
CA SER A 60 -0.48 5.75 10.01
C SER A 60 0.49 4.61 9.77
N ALA A 61 0.89 3.90 10.82
CA ALA A 61 1.76 2.73 10.69
C ALA A 61 1.10 1.60 9.88
N VAL A 62 -0.15 1.25 10.23
CA VAL A 62 -0.90 0.18 9.55
C VAL A 62 -1.06 0.47 8.07
N VAL A 63 -1.50 1.68 7.72
CA VAL A 63 -1.81 2.02 6.34
C VAL A 63 -0.53 2.20 5.50
N SER A 64 0.57 2.65 6.11
CA SER A 64 1.89 2.62 5.47
C SER A 64 2.33 1.19 5.15
N ALA A 65 2.18 0.25 6.10
CA ALA A 65 2.48 -1.16 5.88
C ALA A 65 1.60 -1.77 4.77
N MET A 66 0.30 -1.46 4.75
CA MET A 66 -0.60 -1.87 3.66
C MET A 66 -0.13 -1.36 2.30
N SER A 67 0.31 -0.10 2.22
CA SER A 67 0.80 0.50 0.98
C SER A 67 2.07 -0.19 0.48
N GLN A 68 2.96 -0.58 1.37
CA GLN A 68 4.14 -1.37 1.03
C GLN A 68 3.76 -2.79 0.58
N ASN A 69 2.82 -3.45 1.27
CA ASN A 69 2.35 -4.77 0.89
C ASN A 69 1.73 -4.78 -0.51
N ILE A 70 0.92 -3.77 -0.86
CA ILE A 70 0.34 -3.63 -2.21
C ILE A 70 1.44 -3.48 -3.26
N GLN A 71 2.46 -2.66 -3.00
CA GLN A 71 3.59 -2.49 -3.92
C GLN A 71 4.38 -3.78 -4.11
N ASN A 72 4.62 -4.52 -3.02
CA ASN A 72 5.34 -5.78 -3.05
C ASN A 72 4.56 -6.86 -3.80
N LEU A 73 3.26 -7.02 -3.52
CA LEU A 73 2.38 -7.96 -4.22
C LEU A 73 2.31 -7.65 -5.71
N SER A 74 2.18 -6.38 -6.08
CA SER A 74 2.15 -5.99 -7.48
C SER A 74 3.50 -6.27 -8.17
N SER A 75 4.63 -6.03 -7.51
CA SER A 75 5.94 -6.40 -8.05
C SER A 75 6.06 -7.92 -8.25
N ALA A 76 5.59 -8.71 -7.30
CA ALA A 76 5.61 -10.17 -7.37
C ALA A 76 4.74 -10.71 -8.51
N PHE A 77 3.52 -10.20 -8.67
CA PHE A 77 2.66 -10.58 -9.79
C PHE A 77 3.26 -10.20 -11.14
N HIS A 78 3.87 -9.02 -11.25
CA HIS A 78 4.55 -8.63 -12.49
C HIS A 78 5.72 -9.54 -12.84
N ALA A 79 6.52 -9.96 -11.85
CA ALA A 79 7.60 -10.93 -12.08
C ALA A 79 7.05 -12.30 -12.52
N MET A 80 5.92 -12.72 -11.95
CA MET A 80 5.24 -13.96 -12.33
C MET A 80 4.70 -13.90 -13.75
N ASP A 81 4.05 -12.79 -14.14
CA ASP A 81 3.54 -12.57 -15.50
C ASP A 81 4.66 -12.66 -16.54
N GLN A 82 5.81 -12.04 -16.27
CA GLN A 82 6.99 -12.12 -17.14
C GLN A 82 7.54 -13.54 -17.26
N LYS A 83 7.59 -14.28 -16.14
CA LYS A 83 8.05 -15.68 -16.13
C LYS A 83 7.10 -16.58 -16.95
N ALA A 84 5.80 -16.42 -16.78
CA ALA A 84 4.79 -17.15 -17.53
C ALA A 84 4.86 -16.85 -19.03
N ALA A 85 4.98 -15.57 -19.39
CA ALA A 85 5.15 -15.15 -20.78
C ALA A 85 6.41 -15.77 -21.42
N ALA A 86 7.55 -15.72 -20.72
CA ALA A 86 8.79 -16.33 -21.20
C ALA A 86 8.69 -17.86 -21.37
N GLN A 87 7.95 -18.55 -20.49
CA GLN A 87 7.69 -19.98 -20.63
C GLN A 87 6.79 -20.28 -21.83
N LEU A 88 5.73 -19.49 -22.04
CA LEU A 88 4.82 -19.65 -23.17
C LEU A 88 5.54 -19.43 -24.50
N SER A 89 6.32 -18.35 -24.63
CA SER A 89 7.10 -18.08 -25.85
C SER A 89 8.09 -19.20 -26.18
N ARG A 90 8.69 -19.84 -25.16
CA ARG A 90 9.56 -21.00 -25.37
C ARG A 90 8.80 -22.23 -25.88
N LEU A 91 7.58 -22.47 -25.38
CA LEU A 91 6.74 -23.57 -25.83
C LEU A 91 6.28 -23.38 -27.29
N GLU A 92 5.93 -22.15 -27.66
CA GLU A 92 5.57 -21.79 -29.05
C GLU A 92 6.76 -22.01 -30.01
N ASP A 93 7.96 -21.54 -29.64
CA ASP A 93 9.19 -21.73 -30.43
C ASP A 93 9.51 -23.22 -30.63
N VAL A 94 9.44 -24.02 -29.56
CA VAL A 94 9.64 -25.48 -29.64
C VAL A 94 8.59 -26.14 -30.56
N SER A 95 7.31 -25.78 -30.45
CA SER A 95 6.27 -26.36 -31.30
C SER A 95 6.51 -26.06 -32.79
N THR A 96 6.95 -24.84 -33.09
CA THR A 96 7.21 -24.40 -34.47
C THR A 96 8.38 -25.17 -35.08
N ARG A 97 9.42 -25.47 -34.28
CA ARG A 97 10.56 -26.28 -34.72
C ARG A 97 10.22 -27.73 -35.02
N PHE A 98 9.20 -28.31 -34.36
CA PHE A 98 8.74 -29.66 -34.68
C PHE A 98 7.93 -29.72 -36.00
N THR A 99 7.24 -28.63 -36.37
CA THR A 99 6.43 -28.59 -37.61
C THR A 99 7.25 -28.34 -38.88
N ILE A 100 8.47 -27.79 -38.77
CA ILE A 100 9.33 -27.48 -39.94
C ILE A 100 10.13 -28.71 -40.44
N ASN A 101 10.14 -29.82 -39.69
CA ASN A 101 10.85 -31.06 -40.05
C ASN A 101 9.96 -32.14 -40.70
N VAL A 102 8.85 -31.77 -41.34
CA VAL A 102 7.99 -32.67 -42.15
C VAL A 102 7.84 -32.18 -43.57
#